data_AF-A0A7V6E0W0-F1
#
_entry.id   AF-A0A7V6E0W0-F1
#
_cell.length_a   1.000
_cell.length_b   1.000
_cell.length_c   1.000
_cell.angle_alpha   90.00
_cell.angle_beta   90.00
_cell.angle_gamma   90.00
#
_symmetry.space_group_name_H-M   'P 1'
#
loop_
_entity.id
_entity.type
_entity.pdbx_description
1 polymer ?
#
loop_
_entity_poly.entity_id
_entity_poly.type
_entity_poly.pdbx_seq_one_letter_code
_entity_poly.pdbx_strand_id
1 'polypeptide(L)'
;MNQNEIDPRDQRQIRISKMEQLRADGIDPYPARIPEGRMMVRFVRREWEELKQLTDEAGNVIRPGTVVLLAGRITALRTHGKSMFIGLS
;
A
#
# COMPACT_ATOMS: atom_id res chain seq x y z
N MET A 1 -27.02 19.82 -15.31
CA MET A 1 -27.12 18.80 -14.25
C MET A 1 -26.25 19.28 -13.10
N ASN A 2 -26.86 19.66 -11.97
CA ASN A 2 -26.11 20.17 -10.82
C ASN A 2 -25.31 19.03 -10.20
N GLN A 3 -24.00 19.22 -10.11
CA GLN A 3 -23.12 18.37 -9.31
C GLN A 3 -23.54 18.57 -7.85
N ASN A 4 -24.03 17.51 -7.20
CA ASN A 4 -24.20 17.51 -5.75
C ASN A 4 -22.80 17.69 -5.15
N GLU A 5 -22.50 18.90 -4.70
CA GLU A 5 -21.27 19.21 -3.99
C GLU A 5 -21.20 18.31 -2.75
N ILE A 6 -20.25 17.37 -2.75
CA ILE A 6 -20.06 16.42 -1.63
C ILE A 6 -19.51 17.22 -0.45
N ASP A 7 -20.19 17.21 0.71
CA ASP A 7 -19.64 17.83 1.92
C ASP A 7 -18.27 17.21 2.23
N PRO A 8 -17.18 18.00 2.30
CA PRO A 8 -15.83 17.48 2.54
C PRO A 8 -15.68 16.78 3.91
N ARG A 9 -16.64 16.97 4.82
CA ARG A 9 -16.68 16.32 6.14
C ARG A 9 -17.39 14.97 6.09
N ASP A 10 -18.20 14.69 5.06
CA ASP A 10 -18.83 13.39 4.89
C ASP A 10 -17.84 12.38 4.28
N GLN A 11 -17.03 11.81 5.17
CA GLN A 11 -16.05 10.80 4.81
C GLN A 11 -16.68 9.53 4.21
N ARG A 12 -17.95 9.24 4.48
CA ARG A 12 -18.63 8.09 3.89
C ARG A 12 -18.96 8.37 2.43
N GLN A 13 -19.61 9.49 2.15
CA GLN A 13 -19.97 9.87 0.79
C GLN A 13 -18.73 10.04 -0.10
N ILE A 14 -17.66 10.63 0.43
CA ILE A 14 -16.37 10.75 -0.28
C ILE A 14 -15.81 9.37 -0.64
N ARG A 15 -15.82 8.41 0.30
CA ARG A 15 -15.30 7.05 0.04
C ARG A 15 -16.15 6.30 -0.98
N ILE A 16 -17.47 6.43 -0.94
CA ILE A 16 -18.36 5.81 -1.92
C ILE A 16 -18.11 6.40 -3.31
N SER A 17 -18.01 7.74 -3.42
CA SER A 17 -17.69 8.40 -4.69
C SER A 17 -16.37 7.91 -5.30
N LYS A 18 -15.31 7.81 -4.47
CA LYS A 18 -14.02 7.24 -4.91
C LYS A 18 -14.15 5.79 -5.39
N MET A 19 -14.95 4.98 -4.69
CA MET A 19 -15.19 3.59 -5.07
C MET A 19 -15.91 3.48 -6.42
N GLU A 20 -16.91 4.33 -6.69
CA GLU A 20 -17.57 4.36 -8.00
C GLU A 20 -16.62 4.81 -9.11
N GLN A 21 -15.75 5.79 -8.84
CA GLN A 21 -14.72 6.20 -9.79
C GLN A 21 -13.78 5.05 -10.14
N LEU A 22 -13.30 4.29 -9.14
CA LEU A 22 -12.46 3.12 -9.39
C LEU A 22 -13.15 2.10 -10.31
N ARG A 23 -14.45 1.84 -10.11
CA ARG A 23 -15.22 0.95 -10.99
C ARG A 23 -15.35 1.51 -12.40
N ALA A 24 -15.58 2.82 -12.55
CA ALA A 24 -15.65 3.48 -13.86
C ALA A 24 -14.31 3.39 -14.61
N ASP A 25 -13.19 3.42 -13.88
CA ASP A 25 -11.84 3.23 -14.42
C ASP A 25 -11.49 1.75 -14.70
N GLY A 26 -12.43 0.82 -14.48
CA GLY A 26 -12.24 -0.62 -14.68
C GLY A 26 -11.44 -1.32 -13.58
N ILE A 27 -11.20 -0.65 -12.45
CA ILE A 27 -10.49 -1.19 -11.29
C ILE A 27 -11.51 -1.80 -10.33
N ASP A 28 -11.41 -3.11 -10.07
CA ASP A 28 -12.24 -3.79 -9.07
C ASP A 28 -11.79 -3.41 -7.65
N PRO A 29 -12.61 -2.71 -6.84
CA PRO A 29 -12.26 -2.37 -5.46
C PRO A 29 -12.31 -3.59 -4.51
N TYR A 30 -12.93 -4.70 -4.91
CA TYR A 30 -13.08 -5.91 -4.11
C TYR A 30 -12.67 -7.16 -4.91
N PRO A 31 -11.40 -7.25 -5.33
CA PRO A 31 -10.93 -8.34 -6.18
C PRO A 31 -11.10 -9.70 -5.48
N ALA A 32 -11.66 -10.66 -6.22
CA ALA A 32 -11.98 -11.99 -5.69
C ALA A 32 -10.75 -12.82 -5.29
N ARG A 33 -9.59 -12.57 -5.90
CA ARG A 33 -8.34 -13.28 -5.60
C ARG A 33 -7.22 -12.30 -5.31
N ILE A 34 -6.52 -12.57 -4.22
CA ILE A 34 -5.27 -11.90 -3.88
C ILE A 34 -4.14 -12.70 -4.53
N PRO A 35 -3.08 -12.07 -5.06
CA PRO A 35 -1.99 -12.80 -5.70
C PRO A 35 -1.34 -13.81 -4.75
N GLU A 36 -0.87 -14.92 -5.32
CA GLU A 36 -0.13 -15.96 -4.60
C GLU A 36 1.24 -15.43 -4.13
N GLY A 37 1.85 -16.14 -3.16
CA GLY A 37 3.18 -15.76 -2.63
C GLY A 37 3.16 -14.67 -1.55
N ARG A 38 1.98 -14.33 -1.00
CA ARG A 38 1.86 -13.34 0.07
C ARG A 38 2.48 -13.84 1.37
N MET A 39 3.36 -13.04 1.96
CA MET A 39 3.93 -13.27 3.28
C MET A 39 3.13 -12.53 4.36
N MET A 40 3.17 -13.05 5.59
CA MET A 40 2.66 -12.30 6.74
C MET A 40 3.70 -11.29 7.22
N VAL A 41 3.25 -10.08 7.59
CA VAL A 41 4.12 -9.01 8.12
C VAL A 41 5.00 -9.49 9.27
N ARG A 42 4.48 -10.37 10.15
CA ARG A 42 5.26 -10.92 11.27
C ARG A 42 6.51 -11.69 10.82
N PHE A 43 6.45 -12.38 9.68
CA PHE A 43 7.60 -13.11 9.14
C PHE A 43 8.65 -12.14 8.61
N VAL A 44 8.23 -11.11 7.87
CA VAL A 44 9.17 -10.09 7.37
C VAL A 44 9.87 -9.36 8.51
N ARG A 45 9.15 -9.07 9.60
CA ARG A 45 9.75 -8.45 10.79
C ARG A 45 10.76 -9.36 11.49
N ARG A 46 10.46 -10.66 11.57
CA ARG A 46 11.33 -11.64 12.24
C ARG A 46 12.59 -11.92 11.42
N GLU A 47 12.44 -12.10 10.12
CA GLU A 47 13.53 -12.44 9.19
C GLU A 47 14.15 -11.21 8.50
N TRP A 48 13.99 -10.01 9.07
CA TRP A 48 14.38 -8.76 8.40
C TRP A 48 15.86 -8.75 7.99
N GLU A 49 16.73 -9.29 8.83
CA GLU A 49 18.18 -9.37 8.59
C GLU A 49 18.53 -10.22 7.37
N GLU A 50 17.73 -11.23 7.05
CA GLU A 50 17.92 -12.09 5.88
C GLU A 50 17.34 -11.44 4.61
N LEU A 51 16.22 -10.73 4.76
CA LEU A 51 15.48 -10.14 3.63
C LEU A 51 16.07 -8.81 3.16
N LYS A 52 16.72 -8.05 4.05
CA LYS A 52 17.23 -6.71 3.72
C LYS A 52 18.42 -6.76 2.76
N GLN A 53 18.50 -5.73 1.92
CA GLN A 53 19.68 -5.46 1.11
C GLN A 53 20.86 -5.16 2.03
N LEU A 54 22.01 -5.76 1.73
CA LEU A 54 23.27 -5.47 2.42
C LEU A 54 24.14 -4.64 1.50
N THR A 55 24.64 -3.53 2.02
CA THR A 55 25.58 -2.64 1.35
C THR A 55 26.87 -2.53 2.15
N ASP A 56 28.00 -2.33 1.47
CA ASP A 56 29.26 -1.99 2.13
C ASP A 56 29.28 -0.51 2.58
N GLU A 57 30.37 -0.09 3.22
CA GLU A 57 30.58 1.31 3.66
C GLU A 57 30.64 2.31 2.49
N ALA A 58 30.97 1.84 1.29
CA ALA A 58 31.01 2.64 0.07
C ALA A 58 29.65 2.68 -0.67
N GLY A 59 28.63 1.99 -0.16
CA GLY A 59 27.29 1.91 -0.74
C GLY A 59 27.10 0.87 -1.84
N ASN A 60 28.10 0.02 -2.10
CA ASN A 60 27.97 -1.07 -3.08
C ASN A 60 27.13 -2.21 -2.50
N VAL A 61 26.27 -2.80 -3.33
CA VAL A 61 25.39 -3.90 -2.93
C VAL A 61 26.19 -5.19 -2.80
N ILE A 62 26.36 -5.67 -1.57
CA ILE A 62 26.98 -6.97 -1.26
C ILE A 62 25.96 -8.08 -1.49
N ARG A 63 24.71 -7.87 -1.06
CA ARG A 63 23.60 -8.80 -1.24
C ARG A 63 22.33 -8.04 -1.62
N PRO A 64 21.65 -8.43 -2.71
CA PRO A 64 20.38 -7.80 -3.07
C PRO A 64 19.32 -8.08 -2.01
N GLY A 65 18.38 -7.15 -1.86
CA GLY A 65 17.19 -7.38 -1.02
C GLY A 65 16.22 -8.37 -1.66
N THR A 66 15.38 -8.99 -0.84
CA THR A 66 14.34 -9.90 -1.31
C THR A 66 13.05 -9.14 -1.64
N VAL A 67 12.42 -9.47 -2.75
CA VAL A 67 11.08 -8.95 -3.10
C VAL A 67 10.03 -9.72 -2.30
N VAL A 68 9.25 -9.00 -1.50
CA VAL A 68 8.17 -9.58 -0.69
C VAL A 68 6.81 -9.04 -1.14
N LEU A 69 5.80 -9.91 -1.15
CA LEU A 69 4.41 -9.52 -1.36
C LEU A 69 3.69 -9.50 -0.01
N LEU A 70 3.15 -8.34 0.36
CA LEU A 70 2.40 -8.14 1.60
C LEU A 70 1.02 -7.57 1.28
N ALA A 71 0.10 -7.74 2.23
CA ALA A 71 -1.07 -6.87 2.30
C ALA A 71 -1.53 -6.81 3.76
N GLY A 72 -2.35 -5.81 4.07
CA GLY A 72 -2.87 -5.55 5.40
C GLY A 72 -3.82 -4.36 5.34
N ARG A 73 -4.30 -3.92 6.50
CA ARG A 73 -5.09 -2.70 6.59
C ARG A 73 -4.16 -1.50 6.66
N ILE A 74 -4.42 -0.48 5.84
CA ILE A 74 -3.75 0.82 5.97
C ILE A 74 -4.25 1.49 7.25
N THR A 75 -3.37 1.69 8.22
CA THR A 75 -3.68 2.32 9.52
C THR A 75 -3.16 3.74 9.64
N ALA A 76 -2.13 4.08 8.86
CA ALA A 76 -1.56 5.42 8.78
C ALA A 76 -1.02 5.68 7.37
N LEU A 77 -1.07 6.93 6.94
CA LEU A 77 -0.53 7.38 5.66
C LEU A 77 0.09 8.77 5.84
N ARG A 78 1.33 8.93 5.38
CA ARG A 78 2.05 10.21 5.41
C ARG A 78 2.70 10.47 4.06
N THR A 79 2.46 11.65 3.50
CA THR A 79 3.02 12.10 2.22
C THR A 79 4.11 13.14 2.44
N HIS A 80 5.20 13.02 1.67
CA HIS A 80 6.36 13.92 1.68
C HIS A 80 6.84 14.16 0.25
N GLY A 81 6.18 15.08 -0.46
CA GLY A 81 6.50 15.40 -1.85
C GLY A 81 6.41 14.16 -2.75
N LYS A 82 7.56 13.61 -3.16
CA LYS A 82 7.66 12.42 -4.02
C LYS A 82 7.61 11.08 -3.25
N SER A 83 7.63 11.11 -1.92
CA SER A 83 7.65 9.90 -1.08
C SER A 83 6.35 9.74 -0.29
N MET A 84 5.95 8.50 -0.05
CA MET A 84 4.81 8.14 0.79
C MET A 84 5.21 7.03 1.76
N PHE A 85 4.78 7.15 3.01
CA PHE A 85 4.95 6.14 4.04
C PHE A 85 3.57 5.62 4.45
N ILE A 86 3.43 4.29 4.50
CA ILE A 86 2.17 3.61 4.77
C ILE A 86 2.37 2.66 5.95
N GLY A 87 1.54 2.78 6.98
CA GLY A 87 1.44 1.82 8.07
C GLY A 87 0.49 0.68 7.70
N LEU A 88 0.98 -0.56 7.74
CA LEU A 88 0.19 -1.77 7.50
C LEU A 88 0.04 -2.59 8.80
N SER A 89 -1.20 -2.96 9.14
CA SER A 89 -1.54 -3.91 10.20
C SER A 89 -2.05 -5.23 9.64
#